data_AF-A0ABD7QCT5-F1
#
_entry.id   AF-A0ABD7QCT5-F1
#
_cell.length_a   1.000
_cell.length_b   1.000
_cell.length_c   1.000
_cell.angle_alpha   90.00
_cell.angle_beta   90.00
_cell.angle_gamma   90.00
#
_symmetry.space_group_name_H-M   'P 1'
#
loop_
_entity.id
_entity.type
_entity.pdbx_description
1 polymer ?
#
loop_
_entity_poly.entity_id
_entity_poly.type
_entity_poly.pdbx_seq_one_letter_code
_entity_poly.pdbx_strand_id
1 'polypeptide(L)'
;MTLEKGINRLVDEFIAAGRPSSREQNIDDRRAGYVASAALAGAPETRVQVEDIALEGMTFRVISPLDAEGARPTVIYYHGGCFISGGFATHDRQLRQLAYESRCRVIAVQYRLAPEHTFPAAHDDAQRGAEIIHRHAGRLGVDTSRITLAGDSAGGHLALVTALRLKAAAEWQPAQLILIYPMLDATARSASYVSNGEDYIITRDTLLSGYEIYLSSTDFSHPEASPLWREDFSGLPPVHIITAEYDPLRDEGEALYRRLLEQNVECSAQRYLGVIHGFFQLGGISPAARDAMRDIAWRSGSPGAA
;
A
#
# COMPACT_ATOMS: atom_id res chain seq x y z
N MET A 1 -14.68 -1.83 22.50
CA MET A 1 -13.81 -2.29 21.41
C MET A 1 -12.48 -2.72 22.02
N THR A 2 -11.85 -3.79 21.55
CA THR A 2 -10.56 -4.28 22.07
C THR A 2 -9.41 -3.80 21.18
N LEU A 3 -9.24 -2.48 21.08
CA LEU A 3 -8.15 -1.86 20.32
C LEU A 3 -6.87 -1.74 21.15
N GLU A 4 -5.72 -1.71 20.49
CA GLU A 4 -4.48 -1.29 21.12
C GLU A 4 -4.63 0.13 21.68
N LYS A 5 -4.08 0.37 22.88
CA LYS A 5 -4.28 1.62 23.65
C LYS A 5 -3.99 2.90 22.84
N GLY A 6 -2.94 2.89 22.01
CA GLY A 6 -2.59 4.03 21.17
C GLY A 6 -3.67 4.36 20.14
N ILE A 7 -4.17 3.32 19.46
CA ILE A 7 -5.21 3.40 18.43
C ILE A 7 -6.56 3.74 19.06
N ASN A 8 -6.90 3.15 20.21
CA ASN A 8 -8.17 3.40 20.89
C ASN A 8 -8.39 4.89 21.16
N ARG A 9 -7.35 5.62 21.57
CA ARG A 9 -7.45 7.08 21.80
C ARG A 9 -7.84 7.85 20.54
N LEU A 10 -7.22 7.54 19.40
CA LEU A 10 -7.54 8.19 18.14
C LEU A 10 -8.97 7.88 17.69
N VAL A 11 -9.42 6.64 17.91
CA VAL A 11 -10.79 6.22 17.61
C VAL A 11 -11.80 6.93 18.51
N ASP A 12 -11.53 7.02 19.82
CA ASP A 12 -12.38 7.76 20.76
C ASP A 12 -12.48 9.25 20.38
N GLU A 13 -11.37 9.88 19.98
CA GLU A 13 -11.33 11.27 19.51
C GLU A 13 -12.16 11.46 18.22
N PHE A 14 -12.04 10.55 17.25
CA PHE A 14 -12.82 10.57 16.02
C PHE A 14 -14.33 10.42 16.29
N ILE A 15 -14.72 9.50 17.18
CA ILE A 15 -16.11 9.31 17.59
C ILE A 15 -16.64 10.55 18.32
N ALA A 16 -15.85 11.11 19.24
CA ALA A 16 -16.22 12.32 19.98
C ALA A 16 -16.38 13.56 19.08
N ALA A 17 -15.62 13.62 17.98
CA ALA A 17 -15.76 14.64 16.95
C ALA A 17 -16.99 14.45 16.04
N GLY A 18 -17.81 13.43 16.28
CA GLY A 18 -19.04 13.18 15.53
C GLY A 18 -18.83 12.40 14.23
N ARG A 19 -17.72 11.68 14.09
CA ARG A 19 -17.38 10.89 12.88
C ARG A 19 -17.43 11.73 11.60
N PRO A 20 -16.60 12.79 11.49
CA PRO A 20 -16.65 13.71 10.35
C PRO A 20 -16.51 12.96 9.01
N SER A 21 -17.37 13.29 8.05
CA SER A 21 -17.35 12.67 6.72
C SER A 21 -16.21 13.22 5.87
N SER A 22 -15.61 12.36 5.05
CA SER A 22 -14.63 12.80 4.05
C SER A 22 -15.27 13.54 2.88
N ARG A 23 -16.59 13.36 2.66
CA ARG A 23 -17.34 14.04 1.58
C ARG A 23 -17.59 15.51 1.90
N GLU A 24 -17.54 15.89 3.18
CA GLU A 24 -17.74 17.26 3.64
C GLU A 24 -16.43 18.09 3.66
N GLN A 25 -15.29 17.45 3.43
CA GLN A 25 -13.98 18.09 3.37
C GLN A 25 -13.58 18.37 1.93
N ASN A 26 -12.93 19.51 1.68
CA ASN A 26 -12.26 19.73 0.41
C ASN A 26 -10.99 18.86 0.30
N ILE A 27 -10.48 18.70 -0.92
CA ILE A 27 -9.35 17.79 -1.20
C ILE A 27 -8.06 18.25 -0.52
N ASP A 28 -7.83 19.56 -0.42
CA ASP A 28 -6.61 20.11 0.17
C ASP A 28 -6.56 19.82 1.67
N ASP A 29 -7.68 19.96 2.38
CA ASP A 29 -7.79 19.62 3.81
C ASP A 29 -7.58 18.12 4.04
N ARG A 30 -8.15 17.26 3.19
CA ARG A 30 -7.93 15.80 3.24
C ARG A 30 -6.45 15.46 3.07
N ARG A 31 -5.76 16.11 2.14
CA ARG A 31 -4.32 15.91 1.89
C ARG A 31 -3.48 16.42 3.06
N ALA A 32 -3.77 17.63 3.56
CA ALA A 32 -3.06 18.23 4.68
C ALA A 32 -3.23 17.43 5.98
N GLY A 33 -4.46 16.96 6.27
CA GLY A 33 -4.75 16.11 7.43
C GLY A 33 -3.95 14.81 7.40
N TYR A 34 -3.83 14.17 6.24
CA TYR A 34 -3.03 12.95 6.10
C TYR A 34 -1.52 13.20 6.27
N VAL A 35 -1.01 14.34 5.80
CA VAL A 35 0.38 14.74 6.08
C VAL A 35 0.61 14.94 7.57
N ALA A 36 -0.34 15.56 8.28
CA ALA A 36 -0.24 15.77 9.72
C ALA A 36 -0.21 14.45 10.51
N SER A 37 -0.94 13.42 10.08
CA SER A 37 -0.96 12.12 10.75
C SER A 37 0.37 11.36 10.68
N ALA A 38 1.28 11.73 9.77
CA ALA A 38 2.60 11.10 9.64
C ALA A 38 3.44 11.18 10.92
N ALA A 39 3.15 12.12 11.83
CA ALA A 39 3.81 12.21 13.13
C ALA A 39 3.51 11.00 14.04
N LEU A 40 2.37 10.31 13.86
CA LEU A 40 1.96 9.14 14.65
C LEU A 40 2.86 7.91 14.43
N ALA A 41 3.63 7.92 13.35
CA ALA A 41 4.62 6.88 13.07
C ALA A 41 5.87 6.96 13.98
N GLY A 42 6.05 8.05 14.72
CA GLY A 42 7.20 8.25 15.61
C GLY A 42 8.35 9.03 14.96
N ALA A 43 9.56 8.90 15.48
CA ALA A 43 10.74 9.56 14.91
C ALA A 43 11.18 8.86 13.61
N PRO A 44 11.65 9.59 12.59
CA PRO A 44 12.19 8.98 11.38
C PRO A 44 13.50 8.24 11.66
N GLU A 45 13.69 7.10 11.00
CA GLU A 45 14.97 6.41 10.99
C GLU A 45 16.01 7.21 10.19
N THR A 46 17.15 7.50 10.82
CA THR A 46 18.21 8.36 10.25
C THR A 46 19.39 7.58 9.69
N ARG A 47 19.46 6.27 9.93
CA ARG A 47 20.53 5.37 9.47
C ARG A 47 20.28 4.85 8.05
N VAL A 48 19.80 5.72 7.18
CA VAL A 48 19.55 5.49 5.76
C VAL A 48 19.85 6.75 4.96
N GLN A 49 20.22 6.60 3.70
CA GLN A 49 20.31 7.70 2.74
C GLN A 49 18.97 7.84 2.03
N VAL A 50 18.55 9.08 1.76
CA VAL A 50 17.32 9.38 1.04
C VAL A 50 17.62 10.39 -0.05
N GLU A 51 17.20 10.08 -1.27
CA GLU A 51 17.32 10.95 -2.42
C GLU A 51 16.04 10.91 -3.26
N ASP A 52 15.65 12.08 -3.78
CA ASP A 52 14.60 12.17 -4.80
C ASP A 52 15.30 12.28 -6.16
N ILE A 53 14.94 11.39 -7.08
CA ILE A 53 15.51 11.34 -8.43
C ILE A 53 14.41 11.48 -9.48
N ALA A 54 14.79 11.99 -10.66
CA ALA A 54 13.94 12.01 -11.83
C ALA A 54 14.51 11.11 -12.93
N LEU A 55 13.70 10.17 -13.43
CA LEU A 55 14.04 9.30 -14.55
C LEU A 55 12.87 9.28 -15.53
N GLU A 56 13.16 9.56 -16.81
CA GLU A 56 12.17 9.55 -17.90
C GLU A 56 10.90 10.35 -17.60
N GLY A 57 11.03 11.46 -16.88
CA GLY A 57 9.92 12.36 -16.51
C GLY A 57 9.08 11.89 -15.31
N MET A 58 9.48 10.82 -14.62
CA MET A 58 8.89 10.37 -13.36
C MET A 58 9.83 10.64 -12.19
N THR A 59 9.24 10.98 -11.04
CA THR A 59 9.97 11.19 -9.78
C THR A 59 9.89 9.94 -8.92
N PHE A 60 11.02 9.58 -8.31
CA PHE A 60 11.12 8.48 -7.37
C PHE A 60 11.82 8.95 -6.10
N ARG A 61 11.40 8.44 -4.95
CA ARG A 61 12.16 8.55 -3.71
C ARG A 61 12.93 7.26 -3.49
N VAL A 62 14.25 7.33 -3.56
CA VAL A 62 15.15 6.20 -3.31
C VAL A 62 15.66 6.31 -1.88
N ILE A 63 15.50 5.24 -1.13
CA ILE A 63 15.95 5.11 0.24
C ILE A 63 16.87 3.90 0.32
N SER A 64 18.11 4.12 0.75
CA SER A 64 19.15 3.10 0.76
C SER A 64 19.73 2.94 2.16
N PRO A 65 20.04 1.71 2.61
CA PRO A 65 20.92 1.48 3.76
C PRO A 65 22.25 2.25 3.60
N LEU A 66 22.89 2.66 4.70
CA LEU A 66 24.14 3.43 4.62
C LEU A 66 25.29 2.67 3.94
N ASP A 67 25.26 1.34 3.99
CA ASP A 67 26.25 0.43 3.40
C ASP A 67 25.86 -0.06 1.99
N ALA A 68 24.95 0.65 1.30
CA ALA A 68 24.32 0.17 0.08
C ALA A 68 25.21 0.21 -1.19
N GLU A 69 26.32 -0.52 -1.18
CA GLU A 69 27.12 -0.84 -2.36
C GLU A 69 26.47 -1.97 -3.19
N GLY A 70 26.60 -1.87 -4.52
CA GLY A 70 26.20 -2.92 -5.46
C GLY A 70 24.68 -3.13 -5.63
N ALA A 71 24.35 -4.19 -6.38
CA ALA A 71 22.97 -4.61 -6.64
C ALA A 71 22.34 -5.24 -5.38
N ARG A 72 21.12 -4.83 -5.01
CA ARG A 72 20.45 -5.27 -3.78
C ARG A 72 18.98 -5.64 -4.01
N PRO A 73 18.40 -6.50 -3.15
CA PRO A 73 16.95 -6.65 -3.07
C PRO A 73 16.29 -5.29 -2.95
N THR A 74 15.20 -5.09 -3.68
CA THR A 74 14.57 -3.79 -3.80
C THR A 74 13.06 -3.91 -3.62
N VAL A 75 12.51 -3.06 -2.77
CA VAL A 75 11.06 -2.86 -2.66
C VAL A 75 10.68 -1.66 -3.51
N ILE A 76 9.86 -1.88 -4.54
CA ILE A 76 9.15 -0.80 -5.23
C ILE A 76 7.86 -0.56 -4.46
N TYR A 77 7.69 0.65 -3.93
CA TYR A 77 6.61 0.96 -3.00
C TYR A 77 5.59 1.93 -3.60
N TYR A 78 4.31 1.59 -3.44
CA TYR A 78 3.18 2.44 -3.78
C TYR A 78 2.45 2.83 -2.50
N HIS A 79 2.30 4.13 -2.26
CA HIS A 79 1.67 4.64 -1.05
C HIS A 79 0.15 4.49 -1.05
N GLY A 80 -0.47 4.36 0.12
CA GLY A 80 -1.92 4.45 0.29
C GLY A 80 -2.45 5.88 0.26
N GLY A 81 -3.77 6.03 0.39
CA GLY A 81 -4.47 7.33 0.40
C GLY A 81 -5.65 7.43 -0.56
N CYS A 82 -6.30 6.30 -0.86
CA CYS A 82 -7.50 6.22 -1.69
C CYS A 82 -7.34 6.83 -3.11
N PHE A 83 -6.13 6.88 -3.67
CA PHE A 83 -5.79 7.58 -4.92
C PHE A 83 -5.96 9.12 -4.90
N ILE A 84 -6.34 9.70 -3.76
CA ILE A 84 -6.62 11.14 -3.59
C ILE A 84 -5.50 11.87 -2.86
N SER A 85 -4.91 11.18 -1.88
CA SER A 85 -3.93 11.75 -0.95
C SER A 85 -2.73 10.82 -0.80
N GLY A 86 -1.74 11.27 -0.03
CA GLY A 86 -0.52 10.52 0.23
C GLY A 86 0.65 11.05 -0.60
N GLY A 87 1.77 10.34 -0.53
CA GLY A 87 3.01 10.71 -1.18
C GLY A 87 4.20 10.51 -0.24
N PHE A 88 5.37 10.96 -0.67
CA PHE A 88 6.61 10.69 0.06
C PHE A 88 6.58 11.21 1.50
N ALA A 89 6.01 12.38 1.77
CA ALA A 89 5.95 12.95 3.12
C ALA A 89 5.14 12.09 4.09
N THR A 90 4.01 11.52 3.63
CA THR A 90 3.13 10.68 4.45
C THR A 90 3.75 9.33 4.81
N HIS A 91 4.61 8.79 3.95
CA HIS A 91 5.19 7.45 4.09
C HIS A 91 6.69 7.45 4.45
N ASP A 92 7.32 8.63 4.58
CA ASP A 92 8.77 8.78 4.76
C ASP A 92 9.31 7.91 5.90
N ARG A 93 8.60 7.85 7.04
CA ARG A 93 9.02 7.08 8.21
C ARG A 93 8.95 5.58 7.97
N GLN A 94 7.89 5.09 7.35
CA GLN A 94 7.70 3.68 7.03
C GLN A 94 8.74 3.23 6.01
N LEU A 95 8.99 4.03 4.97
CA LEU A 95 9.96 3.67 3.93
C LEU A 95 11.40 3.67 4.46
N ARG A 96 11.77 4.63 5.32
CA ARG A 96 13.07 4.65 6.01
C ARG A 96 13.25 3.44 6.91
N GLN A 97 12.24 3.13 7.71
CA GLN A 97 12.28 1.98 8.61
C GLN A 97 12.35 0.66 7.82
N LEU A 98 11.58 0.53 6.74
CA LEU A 98 11.62 -0.62 5.86
C LEU A 98 13.00 -0.82 5.25
N ALA A 99 13.61 0.22 4.68
CA ALA A 99 14.95 0.12 4.11
C ALA A 99 15.99 -0.27 5.17
N TYR A 100 15.90 0.30 6.36
CA TYR A 100 16.82 0.00 7.47
C TYR A 100 16.69 -1.46 7.96
N GLU A 101 15.47 -1.90 8.27
CA GLU A 101 15.22 -3.22 8.85
C GLU A 101 15.43 -4.35 7.83
N SER A 102 15.00 -4.15 6.58
CA SER A 102 15.09 -5.18 5.53
C SER A 102 16.47 -5.27 4.88
N ARG A 103 17.32 -4.25 5.06
CA ARG A 103 18.56 -4.05 4.29
C ARG A 103 18.35 -3.98 2.77
N CYS A 104 17.11 -3.78 2.34
CA CYS A 104 16.74 -3.57 0.94
C CYS A 104 16.88 -2.09 0.58
N ARG A 105 17.02 -1.83 -0.72
CA ARG A 105 16.69 -0.52 -1.27
C ARG A 105 15.16 -0.38 -1.33
N VAL A 106 14.63 0.79 -0.99
CA VAL A 106 13.21 1.10 -1.14
C VAL A 106 13.08 2.23 -2.14
N ILE A 107 12.31 2.02 -3.20
CA ILE A 107 12.06 3.01 -4.25
C ILE A 107 10.56 3.27 -4.31
N ALA A 108 10.13 4.42 -3.79
CA ALA A 108 8.74 4.82 -3.86
C ALA A 108 8.45 5.57 -5.17
N VAL A 109 7.37 5.19 -5.85
CA VAL A 109 6.93 5.80 -7.12
C VAL A 109 6.03 7.00 -6.81
N GLN A 110 6.35 8.18 -7.35
CA GLN A 110 5.40 9.30 -7.36
C GLN A 110 4.40 9.08 -8.49
N TYR A 111 3.15 8.80 -8.14
CA TYR A 111 2.06 8.64 -9.10
C TYR A 111 1.05 9.79 -9.00
N ARG A 112 0.36 10.08 -10.10
CA ARG A 112 -0.65 11.14 -10.16
C ARG A 112 -1.89 10.80 -9.32
N LEU A 113 -2.44 11.82 -8.67
CA LEU A 113 -3.60 11.70 -7.78
C LEU A 113 -4.85 12.29 -8.40
N ALA A 114 -6.00 11.77 -7.99
CA ALA A 114 -7.28 12.39 -8.24
C ALA A 114 -7.57 13.53 -7.24
N PRO A 115 -8.45 14.48 -7.58
CA PRO A 115 -9.29 14.54 -8.78
C PRO A 115 -8.60 15.05 -10.05
N GLU A 116 -7.38 15.58 -9.97
CA GLU A 116 -6.65 16.15 -11.11
C GLU A 116 -6.38 15.11 -12.19
N HIS A 117 -6.15 13.86 -11.77
CA HIS A 117 -5.93 12.72 -12.64
C HIS A 117 -6.73 11.52 -12.13
N THR A 118 -7.87 11.27 -12.78
CA THR A 118 -8.73 10.13 -12.49
C THR A 118 -8.21 8.84 -13.12
N PHE A 119 -8.89 7.72 -12.86
CA PHE A 119 -8.56 6.41 -13.42
C PHE A 119 -8.41 6.47 -14.95
N PRO A 120 -7.40 5.80 -15.53
CA PRO A 120 -6.41 4.90 -14.91
C PRO A 120 -5.07 5.55 -14.53
N ALA A 121 -4.99 6.87 -14.34
CA ALA A 121 -3.70 7.58 -14.26
C ALA A 121 -2.71 7.02 -13.22
N ALA A 122 -3.15 6.70 -12.01
CA ALA A 122 -2.26 6.13 -10.99
C ALA A 122 -1.79 4.71 -11.35
N HIS A 123 -2.62 3.92 -12.05
CA HIS A 123 -2.24 2.58 -12.54
C HIS A 123 -1.16 2.67 -13.60
N ASP A 124 -1.33 3.59 -14.55
CA ASP A 124 -0.38 3.79 -15.64
C ASP A 124 0.97 4.27 -15.09
N ASP A 125 0.95 5.18 -14.11
CA ASP A 125 2.17 5.65 -13.45
C ASP A 125 2.82 4.54 -12.60
N ALA A 126 2.04 3.72 -11.88
CA ALA A 126 2.58 2.63 -11.07
C ALA A 126 3.31 1.58 -11.93
N GLN A 127 2.71 1.19 -13.06
CA GLN A 127 3.32 0.29 -14.03
C GLN A 127 4.56 0.91 -14.66
N ARG A 128 4.43 2.13 -15.22
CA ARG A 128 5.54 2.83 -15.87
C ARG A 128 6.72 3.03 -14.90
N GLY A 129 6.42 3.34 -13.64
CA GLY A 129 7.42 3.48 -12.59
C GLY A 129 8.19 2.17 -12.36
N ALA A 130 7.48 1.05 -12.29
CA ALA A 130 8.11 -0.27 -12.15
C ALA A 130 9.01 -0.62 -13.34
N GLU A 131 8.53 -0.36 -14.56
CA GLU A 131 9.29 -0.59 -15.80
C GLU A 131 10.55 0.28 -15.87
N ILE A 132 10.46 1.56 -15.50
CA ILE A 132 11.62 2.46 -15.44
C ILE A 132 12.64 1.95 -14.41
N ILE A 133 12.19 1.57 -13.21
CA ILE A 133 13.09 1.03 -12.18
C ILE A 133 13.80 -0.23 -12.66
N HIS A 134 13.07 -1.17 -13.27
CA HIS A 134 13.64 -2.39 -13.82
C HIS A 134 14.65 -2.11 -14.95
N ARG A 135 14.32 -1.21 -15.88
CA ARG A 135 15.20 -0.83 -16.99
C ARG A 135 16.47 -0.11 -16.54
N HIS A 136 16.37 0.74 -15.51
CA HIS A 136 17.50 1.49 -14.94
C HIS A 136 18.13 0.77 -13.74
N ALA A 137 17.88 -0.53 -13.57
CA ALA A 137 18.32 -1.29 -12.39
C ALA A 137 19.83 -1.17 -12.11
N GLY A 138 20.67 -1.24 -13.15
CA GLY A 138 22.12 -1.07 -13.00
C GLY A 138 22.51 0.31 -12.44
N ARG A 139 21.83 1.39 -12.84
CA ARG A 139 22.05 2.74 -12.31
C ARG A 139 21.54 2.89 -10.88
N LEU A 140 20.46 2.20 -10.55
CA LEU A 140 19.79 2.27 -9.24
C LEU A 140 20.35 1.26 -8.22
N GLY A 141 21.30 0.40 -8.62
CA GLY A 141 21.80 -0.69 -7.80
C GLY A 141 20.71 -1.71 -7.45
N VAL A 142 19.74 -1.92 -8.33
CA VAL A 142 18.63 -2.87 -8.12
C VAL A 142 19.05 -4.25 -8.62
N ASP A 143 18.86 -5.26 -7.78
CA ASP A 143 18.90 -6.66 -8.21
C ASP A 143 17.54 -7.03 -8.80
N THR A 144 17.46 -7.14 -10.13
CA THR A 144 16.19 -7.40 -10.84
C THR A 144 15.58 -8.76 -10.51
N SER A 145 16.36 -9.71 -10.01
CA SER A 145 15.85 -11.03 -9.58
C SER A 145 15.19 -11.01 -8.20
N ARG A 146 15.32 -9.90 -7.45
CA ARG A 146 14.86 -9.75 -6.07
C ARG A 146 14.07 -8.45 -5.87
N ILE A 147 13.21 -8.13 -6.83
CA ILE A 147 12.26 -7.01 -6.73
C ILE A 147 10.99 -7.47 -6.00
N THR A 148 10.58 -6.73 -4.99
CA THR A 148 9.27 -6.85 -4.34
C THR A 148 8.41 -5.66 -4.75
N LEU A 149 7.19 -5.89 -5.23
CA LEU A 149 6.18 -4.82 -5.29
C LEU A 149 5.41 -4.79 -3.99
N ALA A 150 5.35 -3.64 -3.33
CA ALA A 150 4.63 -3.48 -2.08
C ALA A 150 3.80 -2.21 -2.07
N GLY A 151 2.75 -2.20 -1.28
CA GLY A 151 2.00 -1.00 -1.02
C GLY A 151 0.86 -1.24 -0.06
N ASP A 152 0.31 -0.14 0.44
CA ASP A 152 -0.73 -0.16 1.45
C ASP A 152 -2.03 0.47 0.95
N SER A 153 -3.19 -0.11 1.30
CA SER A 153 -4.51 0.39 0.88
C SER A 153 -4.61 0.50 -0.66
N ALA A 154 -4.86 1.69 -1.20
CA ALA A 154 -4.76 1.99 -2.63
C ALA A 154 -3.38 1.67 -3.25
N GLY A 155 -2.29 1.75 -2.48
CA GLY A 155 -0.97 1.32 -2.92
C GLY A 155 -0.85 -0.20 -3.05
N GLY A 156 -1.49 -0.96 -2.16
CA GLY A 156 -1.58 -2.42 -2.27
C GLY A 156 -2.39 -2.84 -3.50
N HIS A 157 -3.44 -2.09 -3.82
CA HIS A 157 -4.16 -2.21 -5.09
C HIS A 157 -3.22 -2.02 -6.30
N LEU A 158 -2.47 -0.91 -6.33
CA LEU A 158 -1.53 -0.60 -7.42
C LEU A 158 -0.45 -1.68 -7.57
N ALA A 159 0.08 -2.23 -6.46
CA ALA A 159 1.05 -3.32 -6.49
C ALA A 159 0.48 -4.56 -7.19
N LEU A 160 -0.74 -4.98 -6.83
CA LEU A 160 -1.42 -6.13 -7.43
C LEU A 160 -1.71 -5.91 -8.91
N VAL A 161 -2.33 -4.78 -9.28
CA VAL A 161 -2.70 -4.49 -10.67
C VAL A 161 -1.44 -4.34 -11.53
N THR A 162 -0.37 -3.72 -11.02
CA THR A 162 0.91 -3.63 -11.74
C THR A 162 1.48 -5.01 -12.04
N ALA A 163 1.52 -5.93 -11.07
CA ALA A 163 2.00 -7.30 -11.30
C ALA A 163 1.17 -8.04 -12.36
N LEU A 164 -0.15 -7.86 -12.32
CA LEU A 164 -1.06 -8.44 -13.31
C LEU A 164 -0.86 -7.86 -14.72
N ARG A 165 -0.60 -6.55 -14.83
CA ARG A 165 -0.30 -5.89 -16.12
C ARG A 165 1.04 -6.37 -16.69
N LEU A 166 2.08 -6.43 -15.85
CA LEU A 166 3.38 -6.98 -16.24
C LEU A 166 3.28 -8.44 -16.69
N LYS A 167 2.41 -9.24 -16.04
CA LYS A 167 2.15 -10.65 -16.42
C LYS A 167 1.55 -10.71 -17.81
N ALA A 168 0.52 -9.91 -18.06
CA ALA A 168 -0.17 -9.87 -19.34
C ALA A 168 0.73 -9.39 -20.49
N ALA A 169 1.66 -8.46 -20.21
CA ALA A 169 2.61 -7.95 -21.19
C ALA A 169 3.82 -8.89 -21.44
N ALA A 170 4.00 -9.91 -20.60
CA ALA A 170 5.13 -10.85 -20.66
C ALA A 170 6.52 -10.18 -20.66
N GLU A 171 6.66 -9.05 -19.94
CA GLU A 171 7.92 -8.30 -19.89
C GLU A 171 8.87 -8.84 -18.81
N TRP A 172 8.44 -8.81 -17.55
CA TRP A 172 9.14 -9.33 -16.38
C TRP A 172 8.14 -9.54 -15.23
N GLN A 173 8.56 -10.19 -14.15
CA GLN A 173 7.75 -10.36 -12.94
C GLN A 173 8.58 -10.00 -11.71
N PRO A 174 7.97 -9.36 -10.69
CA PRO A 174 8.62 -9.21 -9.40
C PRO A 174 8.78 -10.58 -8.74
N ALA A 175 9.71 -10.70 -7.81
CA ALA A 175 9.97 -11.92 -7.05
C ALA A 175 8.88 -12.21 -6.01
N GLN A 176 8.17 -11.18 -5.52
CA GLN A 176 7.01 -11.33 -4.64
C GLN A 176 6.16 -10.04 -4.60
N LEU A 177 4.94 -10.16 -4.07
CA LEU A 177 4.06 -9.05 -3.74
C LEU A 177 3.81 -8.98 -2.22
N ILE A 178 3.82 -7.79 -1.65
CA ILE A 178 3.37 -7.55 -0.27
C ILE A 178 2.23 -6.53 -0.28
N LEU A 179 1.02 -7.00 -0.02
CA LEU A 179 -0.21 -6.24 -0.10
C LEU A 179 -0.72 -5.91 1.31
N ILE A 180 -0.59 -4.65 1.71
CA ILE A 180 -0.93 -4.23 3.08
C ILE A 180 -2.35 -3.65 3.05
N TYR A 181 -3.30 -4.33 3.70
CA TYR A 181 -4.74 -4.01 3.75
C TYR A 181 -5.30 -3.46 2.41
N PRO A 182 -5.12 -4.17 1.28
CA PRO A 182 -5.33 -3.61 -0.05
C PRO A 182 -6.79 -3.28 -0.34
N MET A 183 -7.02 -2.22 -1.11
CA MET A 183 -8.31 -1.87 -1.71
C MET A 183 -8.57 -2.75 -2.95
N LEU A 184 -9.63 -3.54 -3.01
CA LEU A 184 -9.80 -4.60 -4.02
C LEU A 184 -11.21 -4.70 -4.63
N ASP A 185 -12.23 -4.10 -4.01
CA ASP A 185 -13.61 -4.06 -4.52
C ASP A 185 -14.26 -2.68 -4.33
N ALA A 186 -14.32 -1.90 -5.41
CA ALA A 186 -14.99 -0.60 -5.44
C ALA A 186 -16.51 -0.69 -5.25
N THR A 187 -17.11 -1.87 -5.39
CA THR A 187 -18.54 -2.07 -5.13
C THR A 187 -18.87 -2.22 -3.64
N ALA A 188 -17.86 -2.33 -2.77
CA ALA A 188 -17.97 -2.40 -1.32
C ALA A 188 -18.99 -3.44 -0.81
N ARG A 189 -18.97 -4.65 -1.39
CA ARG A 189 -19.95 -5.71 -1.09
C ARG A 189 -19.65 -6.49 0.19
N SER A 190 -18.41 -6.45 0.66
CA SER A 190 -17.94 -7.23 1.80
C SER A 190 -18.65 -6.87 3.11
N ALA A 191 -18.93 -7.87 3.96
CA ALA A 191 -19.60 -7.66 5.25
C ALA A 191 -18.80 -6.75 6.21
N SER A 192 -17.47 -6.77 6.12
CA SER A 192 -16.59 -5.87 6.88
C SER A 192 -16.84 -4.39 6.62
N TYR A 193 -17.34 -3.98 5.46
CA TYR A 193 -17.75 -2.58 5.23
C TYR A 193 -18.92 -2.15 6.12
N VAL A 194 -19.77 -3.10 6.55
CA VAL A 194 -20.87 -2.83 7.47
C VAL A 194 -20.36 -2.91 8.91
N SER A 195 -19.68 -4.02 9.28
CA SER A 195 -19.28 -4.22 10.67
C SER A 195 -18.17 -3.28 11.14
N ASN A 196 -17.32 -2.80 10.22
CA ASN A 196 -16.16 -1.96 10.51
C ASN A 196 -16.20 -0.59 9.82
N GLY A 197 -17.37 -0.18 9.30
CA GLY A 197 -17.48 0.97 8.41
C GLY A 197 -17.67 2.33 9.05
N GLU A 198 -18.05 2.41 10.32
CA GLU A 198 -18.56 3.67 10.92
C GLU A 198 -17.73 4.17 12.11
N ASP A 199 -17.33 3.27 13.00
CA ASP A 199 -16.75 3.63 14.31
C ASP A 199 -15.21 3.70 14.32
N TYR A 200 -14.57 3.76 13.15
CA TYR A 200 -13.11 3.85 13.02
C TYR A 200 -12.70 4.99 12.10
N ILE A 201 -11.43 5.42 12.18
CA ILE A 201 -10.91 6.61 11.49
C ILE A 201 -11.13 6.53 9.97
N ILE A 202 -10.85 5.38 9.36
CA ILE A 202 -11.12 5.14 7.94
C ILE A 202 -12.45 4.42 7.83
N THR A 203 -13.48 5.20 7.52
CA THR A 203 -14.86 4.74 7.38
C THR A 203 -15.14 4.21 5.97
N ARG A 204 -16.25 3.48 5.85
CA ARG A 204 -16.88 3.15 4.56
C ARG A 204 -17.12 4.40 3.73
N ASP A 205 -17.59 5.48 4.37
CA ASP A 205 -17.80 6.79 3.73
C ASP A 205 -16.49 7.30 3.09
N THR A 206 -15.40 7.31 3.85
CA THR A 206 -14.07 7.72 3.37
C THR A 206 -13.61 6.92 2.15
N LEU A 207 -13.66 5.59 2.23
CA LEU A 207 -13.21 4.70 1.15
C LEU A 207 -14.05 4.88 -0.12
N LEU A 208 -15.37 4.90 0.01
CA LEU A 208 -16.29 5.10 -1.12
C LEU A 208 -16.10 6.48 -1.76
N SER A 209 -15.85 7.53 -0.98
CA SER A 209 -15.57 8.86 -1.54
C SER A 209 -14.32 8.85 -2.42
N GLY A 210 -13.31 8.05 -2.06
CA GLY A 210 -12.09 7.89 -2.86
C GLY A 210 -12.35 7.19 -4.19
N TYR A 211 -13.06 6.07 -4.15
CA TYR A 211 -13.49 5.36 -5.36
C TYR A 211 -14.35 6.24 -6.26
N GLU A 212 -15.36 6.95 -5.73
CA GLU A 212 -16.25 7.82 -6.51
C GLU A 212 -15.50 8.91 -7.28
N ILE A 213 -14.52 9.56 -6.61
CA ILE A 213 -13.73 10.61 -7.25
C ILE A 213 -12.77 10.02 -8.28
N TYR A 214 -12.03 8.96 -7.92
CA TYR A 214 -11.01 8.39 -8.79
C TYR A 214 -11.63 7.68 -10.01
N LEU A 215 -12.77 7.00 -9.83
CA LEU A 215 -13.48 6.24 -10.86
C LEU A 215 -14.66 7.03 -11.46
N SER A 216 -14.63 8.36 -11.44
CA SER A 216 -15.77 9.22 -11.84
C SER A 216 -16.33 8.97 -13.24
N SER A 217 -15.57 8.31 -14.12
CA SER A 217 -15.97 7.91 -15.48
C SER A 217 -15.77 6.41 -15.75
N THR A 218 -15.63 5.58 -14.72
CA THR A 218 -15.34 4.15 -14.83
C THR A 218 -16.28 3.34 -13.95
N ASP A 219 -16.79 2.23 -14.47
CA ASP A 219 -17.65 1.35 -13.70
C ASP A 219 -16.89 0.72 -12.51
N PHE A 220 -17.51 0.66 -11.34
CA PHE A 220 -16.90 0.07 -10.16
C PHE A 220 -16.60 -1.42 -10.33
N SER A 221 -17.31 -2.14 -11.19
CA SER A 221 -17.01 -3.53 -11.53
C SER A 221 -15.91 -3.68 -12.59
N HIS A 222 -15.29 -2.60 -13.07
CA HIS A 222 -14.18 -2.69 -14.01
C HIS A 222 -13.07 -3.59 -13.40
N PRO A 223 -12.48 -4.52 -14.16
CA PRO A 223 -11.57 -5.55 -13.61
C PRO A 223 -10.27 -5.00 -13.02
N GLU A 224 -9.90 -3.76 -13.35
CA GLU A 224 -8.80 -3.06 -12.68
C GLU A 224 -9.26 -2.10 -11.57
N ALA A 225 -10.55 -1.73 -11.52
CA ALA A 225 -11.08 -0.97 -10.39
C ALA A 225 -11.43 -1.88 -9.20
N SER A 226 -11.88 -3.10 -9.50
CA SER A 226 -12.19 -4.15 -8.53
C SER A 226 -11.49 -5.45 -8.91
N PRO A 227 -10.14 -5.52 -8.76
CA PRO A 227 -9.35 -6.67 -9.19
C PRO A 227 -9.74 -7.98 -8.51
N LEU A 228 -10.40 -7.93 -7.34
CA LEU A 228 -10.91 -9.13 -6.66
C LEU A 228 -11.80 -10.01 -7.55
N TRP A 229 -12.51 -9.39 -8.51
CA TRP A 229 -13.47 -10.08 -9.37
C TRP A 229 -12.85 -10.64 -10.66
N ARG A 230 -11.55 -10.44 -10.90
CA ARG A 230 -10.87 -11.04 -12.04
C ARG A 230 -10.90 -12.56 -11.99
N GLU A 231 -11.09 -13.19 -13.15
CA GLU A 231 -11.12 -14.65 -13.26
C GLU A 231 -9.73 -15.27 -13.08
N ASP A 232 -8.67 -14.62 -13.59
CA ASP A 232 -7.32 -15.17 -13.64
C ASP A 232 -6.28 -14.35 -12.85
N PHE A 233 -5.70 -15.01 -11.85
CA PHE A 233 -4.52 -14.63 -11.07
C PHE A 233 -3.35 -15.61 -11.25
N SER A 234 -3.53 -16.70 -12.00
CA SER A 234 -2.52 -17.76 -12.16
C SER A 234 -1.20 -17.21 -12.70
N GLY A 235 -0.06 -17.74 -12.23
CA GLY A 235 1.26 -17.28 -12.66
C GLY A 235 1.69 -15.92 -12.07
N LEU A 236 0.93 -15.34 -11.13
CA LEU A 236 1.47 -14.31 -10.25
C LEU A 236 2.58 -14.90 -9.35
N PRO A 237 3.56 -14.07 -8.93
CA PRO A 237 4.59 -14.48 -7.99
C PRO A 237 4.01 -14.65 -6.57
N PRO A 238 4.79 -15.18 -5.60
CA PRO A 238 4.33 -15.30 -4.22
C PRO A 238 3.73 -14.00 -3.66
N VAL A 239 2.60 -14.11 -2.97
CA VAL A 239 1.85 -12.96 -2.43
C VAL A 239 1.72 -13.07 -0.92
N HIS A 240 2.10 -12.02 -0.20
CA HIS A 240 1.78 -11.87 1.21
C HIS A 240 0.71 -10.78 1.41
N ILE A 241 -0.39 -11.12 2.07
CA ILE A 241 -1.51 -10.22 2.34
C ILE A 241 -1.59 -9.93 3.85
N ILE A 242 -1.62 -8.66 4.21
CA ILE A 242 -1.83 -8.22 5.59
C ILE A 242 -3.23 -7.61 5.70
N THR A 243 -4.00 -7.99 6.72
CA THR A 243 -5.30 -7.37 7.03
C THR A 243 -5.35 -6.88 8.48
N ALA A 244 -6.24 -5.94 8.75
CA ALA A 244 -6.54 -5.45 10.10
C ALA A 244 -7.92 -5.95 10.57
N GLU A 245 -8.06 -6.26 11.85
CA GLU A 245 -9.32 -6.78 12.42
C GLU A 245 -10.49 -5.82 12.25
N TYR A 246 -10.24 -4.53 12.51
CA TYR A 246 -11.23 -3.45 12.46
C TYR A 246 -11.04 -2.58 11.22
N ASP A 247 -11.13 -3.22 10.07
CA ASP A 247 -10.95 -2.60 8.75
C ASP A 247 -12.14 -2.94 7.83
N PRO A 248 -12.76 -1.95 7.15
CA PRO A 248 -13.75 -2.20 6.10
C PRO A 248 -13.25 -3.13 4.99
N LEU A 249 -11.95 -3.10 4.67
CA LEU A 249 -11.32 -3.86 3.58
C LEU A 249 -10.87 -5.27 4.00
N ARG A 250 -11.09 -5.66 5.26
CA ARG A 250 -10.61 -6.94 5.81
C ARG A 250 -11.05 -8.14 4.97
N ASP A 251 -12.35 -8.24 4.70
CA ASP A 251 -12.90 -9.44 4.08
C ASP A 251 -12.49 -9.56 2.60
N GLU A 252 -12.29 -8.45 1.89
CA GLU A 252 -11.84 -8.47 0.49
C GLU A 252 -10.37 -8.89 0.36
N GLY A 253 -9.49 -8.46 1.29
CA GLY A 253 -8.11 -8.96 1.36
C GLY A 253 -8.07 -10.48 1.63
N GLU A 254 -8.90 -10.97 2.54
CA GLU A 254 -9.00 -12.40 2.83
C GLU A 254 -9.69 -13.20 1.72
N ALA A 255 -10.60 -12.58 0.96
CA ALA A 255 -11.18 -13.18 -0.23
C ALA A 255 -10.12 -13.35 -1.33
N LEU A 256 -9.25 -12.35 -1.54
CA LEU A 256 -8.15 -12.45 -2.50
C LEU A 256 -7.21 -13.61 -2.15
N TYR A 257 -6.85 -13.78 -0.87
CA TYR A 257 -6.05 -14.92 -0.42
C TYR A 257 -6.64 -16.26 -0.88
N ARG A 258 -7.94 -16.48 -0.64
CA ARG A 258 -8.63 -17.72 -1.05
C ARG A 258 -8.58 -17.92 -2.56
N ARG A 259 -8.85 -16.87 -3.33
CA ARG A 259 -8.82 -16.91 -4.81
C ARG A 259 -7.42 -17.21 -5.36
N LEU A 260 -6.37 -16.68 -4.74
CA LEU A 260 -4.98 -16.97 -5.13
C LEU A 260 -4.65 -18.45 -4.90
N LEU A 261 -5.05 -19.03 -3.76
CA LEU A 261 -4.85 -20.45 -3.48
C LEU A 261 -5.63 -21.36 -4.44
N GLU A 262 -6.88 -21.02 -4.75
CA GLU A 262 -7.70 -21.76 -5.73
C GLU A 262 -7.04 -21.84 -7.12
N GLN A 263 -6.14 -20.90 -7.42
CA GLN A 263 -5.43 -20.79 -8.69
C GLN A 263 -3.95 -21.20 -8.59
N ASN A 264 -3.57 -21.88 -7.51
CA ASN A 264 -2.22 -22.37 -7.24
C ASN A 264 -1.15 -21.25 -7.21
N VAL A 265 -1.53 -20.02 -6.84
CA VAL A 265 -0.58 -18.96 -6.53
C VAL A 265 -0.15 -19.12 -5.08
N GLU A 266 1.17 -19.17 -4.84
CA GLU A 266 1.70 -19.20 -3.48
C GLU A 266 1.27 -17.94 -2.75
N CYS A 267 0.54 -18.12 -1.64
CA CYS A 267 0.00 -17.00 -0.90
C CYS A 267 0.00 -17.26 0.60
N SER A 268 0.33 -16.22 1.37
CA SER A 268 0.16 -16.18 2.83
C SER A 268 -0.69 -14.97 3.21
N ALA A 269 -1.47 -15.10 4.28
CA ALA A 269 -2.27 -14.00 4.81
C ALA A 269 -2.12 -13.91 6.32
N GLN A 270 -2.02 -12.69 6.84
CA GLN A 270 -1.91 -12.42 8.26
C GLN A 270 -2.85 -11.28 8.68
N ARG A 271 -3.78 -11.60 9.58
CA ARG A 271 -4.64 -10.60 10.23
C ARG A 271 -3.99 -10.12 11.52
N TYR A 272 -3.87 -8.81 11.68
CA TYR A 272 -3.49 -8.18 12.94
C TYR A 272 -4.76 -7.83 13.74
N LEU A 273 -4.81 -8.29 15.00
CA LEU A 273 -5.92 -8.03 15.92
C LEU A 273 -5.69 -6.74 16.71
N GLY A 274 -6.77 -6.10 17.14
CA GLY A 274 -6.73 -4.87 17.94
C GLY A 274 -6.31 -3.62 17.16
N VAL A 275 -6.28 -3.67 15.83
CA VAL A 275 -5.84 -2.58 14.97
C VAL A 275 -6.88 -2.22 13.91
N ILE A 276 -6.74 -1.00 13.36
CA ILE A 276 -7.62 -0.42 12.34
C ILE A 276 -6.93 -0.34 10.97
N HIS A 277 -7.67 0.01 9.92
CA HIS A 277 -7.06 0.40 8.64
C HIS A 277 -6.01 1.51 8.82
N GLY A 278 -4.89 1.42 8.11
CA GLY A 278 -3.78 2.37 8.22
C GLY A 278 -2.84 2.12 9.41
N PHE A 279 -3.05 1.06 10.22
CA PHE A 279 -2.23 0.81 11.41
C PHE A 279 -0.74 0.67 11.12
N PHE A 280 -0.36 0.18 9.93
CA PHE A 280 1.04 0.06 9.50
C PHE A 280 1.79 1.40 9.61
N GLN A 281 1.06 2.52 9.50
CA GLN A 281 1.63 3.85 9.61
C GLN A 281 1.76 4.35 11.06
N LEU A 282 1.31 3.59 12.05
CA LEU A 282 1.17 4.03 13.46
C LEU A 282 2.29 3.48 14.37
N GLY A 283 3.50 3.27 13.85
CA GLY A 283 4.62 2.66 14.57
C GLY A 283 5.03 3.36 15.88
N GLY A 284 4.70 4.66 16.03
CA GLY A 284 4.95 5.42 17.25
C GLY A 284 4.00 5.06 18.41
N ILE A 285 2.82 4.52 18.10
CA ILE A 285 1.75 4.29 19.08
C ILE A 285 1.18 2.85 19.08
N SER A 286 1.58 2.01 18.13
CA SER A 286 1.08 0.64 17.95
C SER A 286 2.22 -0.39 17.92
N PRO A 287 2.29 -1.33 18.89
CA PRO A 287 3.15 -2.50 18.80
C PRO A 287 2.90 -3.33 17.55
N ALA A 288 1.63 -3.64 17.23
CA ALA A 288 1.26 -4.37 16.03
C ALA A 288 1.80 -3.74 14.73
N ALA A 289 1.80 -2.40 14.62
CA ALA A 289 2.40 -1.70 13.49
C ALA A 289 3.91 -1.97 13.35
N ARG A 290 4.65 -1.94 14.47
CA ARG A 290 6.09 -2.26 14.47
C ARG A 290 6.34 -3.74 14.17
N ASP A 291 5.44 -4.62 14.58
CA ASP A 291 5.54 -6.05 14.31
C ASP A 291 5.28 -6.35 12.83
N ALA A 292 4.27 -5.69 12.23
CA ALA A 292 4.03 -5.72 10.79
C ALA A 292 5.22 -5.20 9.98
N MET A 293 5.84 -4.09 10.41
CA MET A 293 7.06 -3.59 9.76
C MET A 293 8.19 -4.63 9.75
N ARG A 294 8.44 -5.29 10.90
CA ARG A 294 9.48 -6.33 10.99
C ARG A 294 9.19 -7.53 10.11
N ASP A 295 7.94 -7.98 10.04
CA ASP A 295 7.54 -9.08 9.15
C ASP A 295 7.74 -8.71 7.68
N ILE A 296 7.23 -7.55 7.26
CA ILE A 296 7.40 -7.03 5.89
C ILE A 296 8.88 -6.88 5.53
N ALA A 297 9.69 -6.35 6.47
CA ALA A 297 11.11 -6.17 6.27
C ALA A 297 11.85 -7.51 6.11
N TRP A 298 11.53 -8.50 6.94
CA TRP A 298 12.10 -9.84 6.85
C TRP A 298 11.77 -10.50 5.50
N ARG A 299 10.50 -10.46 5.08
CA ARG A 299 10.05 -10.98 3.77
C ARG A 299 10.75 -10.27 2.62
N SER A 300 10.88 -8.95 2.69
CA SER A 300 11.51 -8.14 1.64
C SER A 300 13.00 -8.44 1.47
N GLY A 301 13.71 -8.76 2.56
CA GLY A 301 15.14 -9.08 2.53
C GLY A 301 15.47 -10.44 1.90
N SER A 302 14.52 -11.38 1.90
CA SER A 302 14.67 -12.74 1.35
C SER A 302 13.47 -13.13 0.48
N PRO A 303 13.21 -12.42 -0.64
CA PRO A 303 12.08 -12.73 -1.51
C PRO A 303 12.18 -14.15 -2.05
N GLY A 304 11.11 -14.93 -1.94
CA GLY A 304 11.03 -16.31 -2.43
C GLY A 304 11.62 -17.39 -1.50
N ALA A 305 11.93 -17.07 -0.24
CA ALA A 305 12.42 -18.03 0.76
C ALA A 305 11.33 -18.62 1.68
N ALA A 306 10.06 -18.60 1.26
CA ALA A 306 8.93 -19.11 2.04
C ALA A 306 8.68 -20.61 1.82
#